data_AF-A0A662HGE2-F1
#
_entry.id   AF-A0A662HGE2-F1
#
_cell.length_a   1.000
_cell.length_b   1.000
_cell.length_c   1.000
_cell.angle_alpha   90.00
_cell.angle_beta   90.00
_cell.angle_gamma   90.00
#
_symmetry.space_group_name_H-M   'P 1'
#
loop_
_entity.id
_entity.type
_entity.pdbx_description
1 polymer ?
#
loop_
_entity_poly.entity_id
_entity_poly.type
_entity_poly.pdbx_seq_one_letter_code
_entity_poly.pdbx_strand_id
1 'polypeptide(L)'
;RTQSRRGGRRACWCDYSGPLGGSVYGIAVFDHPGNPRHPTYWHARDYGLMAANPFGLSHFTGGRGDMRLAAFTAFKYRIYVHRGWTREARVADKYVDYVNPPRAEPV
;
A
#
# COMPACT_ATOMS: atom_id res chain seq x y z
N ARG A 1 -4.78 -9.77 4.24
CA ARG A 1 -6.20 -9.32 4.12
C ARG A 1 -6.46 -8.20 5.12
N THR A 2 -6.77 -6.99 4.64
CA THR A 2 -7.07 -5.84 5.50
C THR A 2 -8.50 -5.32 5.22
N GLN A 3 -9.52 -6.18 5.24
CA GLN A 3 -10.94 -5.74 5.19
C GLN A 3 -11.49 -5.44 6.59
N SER A 4 -11.73 -4.16 6.89
CA SER A 4 -12.57 -3.72 8.02
C SER A 4 -13.87 -3.20 7.42
N ARG A 5 -15.00 -3.65 7.95
CA ARG A 5 -16.35 -3.33 7.45
C ARG A 5 -16.72 -1.84 7.61
N ARG A 6 -15.90 -1.06 8.32
CA ARG A 6 -15.98 0.41 8.44
C ARG A 6 -14.56 0.98 8.54
N GLY A 7 -14.27 2.02 7.76
CA GLY A 7 -13.06 2.82 7.88
C GLY A 7 -11.80 2.15 7.29
N GLY A 8 -11.06 2.91 6.51
CA GLY A 8 -9.74 2.48 6.03
C GLY A 8 -8.83 2.12 7.19
N ARG A 9 -7.88 1.21 6.97
CA ARG A 9 -6.89 0.83 7.97
C ARG A 9 -5.52 1.34 7.57
N ARG A 10 -4.73 1.76 8.56
CA ARG A 10 -3.33 2.12 8.35
C ARG A 10 -2.50 0.87 8.12
N ALA A 11 -1.72 0.84 7.06
CA ALA A 11 -0.80 -0.25 6.77
C ALA A 11 0.33 0.22 5.84
N CYS A 12 1.50 -0.38 5.97
CA CYS A 12 2.64 -0.09 5.09
C CYS A 12 2.42 -0.58 3.65
N TRP A 13 1.51 -1.54 3.47
CA TRP A 13 1.13 -2.08 2.18
C TRP A 13 -0.28 -2.66 2.23
N CYS A 14 -0.91 -2.78 1.07
CA CYS A 14 -2.16 -3.51 0.88
C CYS A 14 -1.97 -4.55 -0.22
N ASP A 15 -2.53 -5.74 -0.02
CA ASP A 15 -2.42 -6.86 -0.96
C ASP A 15 -3.81 -7.41 -1.28
N TYR A 16 -4.03 -7.64 -2.58
CA TYR A 16 -5.21 -8.31 -3.11
C TYR A 16 -4.77 -9.55 -3.87
N SER A 17 -5.09 -10.72 -3.31
CA SER A 17 -4.68 -12.02 -3.84
C SER A 17 -5.88 -12.96 -3.90
N GLY A 18 -5.98 -13.74 -4.97
CA GLY A 18 -7.08 -14.67 -5.19
C GLY A 18 -6.83 -15.69 -6.31
N PRO A 19 -7.70 -16.69 -6.43
CA PRO A 19 -7.60 -17.69 -7.48
C PRO A 19 -7.94 -17.09 -8.86
N LEU A 20 -7.12 -17.41 -9.86
CA LEU A 20 -7.30 -17.07 -11.27
C LEU A 20 -6.65 -18.18 -12.12
N GLY A 21 -7.43 -18.82 -13.00
CA GLY A 21 -6.91 -19.82 -13.94
C GLY A 21 -6.20 -21.01 -13.29
N GLY A 22 -6.73 -21.54 -12.18
CA GLY A 22 -6.16 -22.71 -11.49
C GLY A 22 -4.91 -22.43 -10.65
N SER A 23 -4.51 -21.16 -10.50
CA SER A 23 -3.43 -20.73 -9.62
C SER A 23 -3.86 -19.51 -8.81
N VAL A 24 -3.06 -19.12 -7.82
CA VAL A 24 -3.29 -17.90 -7.03
C VAL A 24 -2.36 -16.81 -7.55
N TYR A 25 -2.92 -15.63 -7.77
CA TYR A 25 -2.17 -14.44 -8.15
C TYR A 25 -2.60 -13.26 -7.29
N GLY A 26 -1.74 -12.26 -7.19
CA GLY A 26 -2.06 -11.05 -6.46
C GLY A 26 -1.29 -9.83 -6.91
N ILE A 27 -1.79 -8.69 -6.45
CA ILE A 27 -1.18 -7.38 -6.63
C ILE A 27 -1.10 -6.75 -5.24
N ALA A 28 0.12 -6.36 -4.86
CA ALA A 28 0.37 -5.59 -3.66
C ALA A 28 0.82 -4.16 -4.03
N VAL A 29 0.36 -3.18 -3.27
CA VAL A 29 0.79 -1.78 -3.39
C VAL A 29 1.47 -1.37 -2.09
N PHE A 30 2.68 -0.83 -2.21
CA PHE A 30 3.54 -0.46 -1.09
C PHE A 30 3.56 1.05 -0.90
N ASP A 31 3.39 1.50 0.35
CA ASP A 31 3.47 2.88 0.77
C ASP A 31 4.86 3.15 1.38
N HIS A 32 5.61 4.09 0.80
CA HIS A 32 6.98 4.37 1.22
C HIS A 32 7.01 5.21 2.52
N PRO A 33 7.93 4.94 3.47
CA PRO A 33 8.06 5.71 4.72
C PRO A 33 8.25 7.22 4.54
N GLY A 34 8.83 7.61 3.41
CA GLY A 34 8.99 9.02 3.01
C GLY A 34 7.72 9.72 2.50
N ASN A 35 6.58 9.02 2.43
CA ASN A 35 5.31 9.64 2.01
C ASN A 35 4.67 10.42 3.16
N PRO A 36 4.00 11.55 2.85
CA PRO A 36 3.13 12.21 3.82
C PRO A 36 2.10 11.24 4.40
N ARG A 37 1.95 11.26 5.74
CA ARG A 37 1.01 10.42 6.52
C ARG A 37 1.27 8.92 6.45
N HIS A 38 2.49 8.48 6.15
CA HIS A 38 2.88 7.08 6.26
C HIS A 38 2.73 6.52 7.70
N PRO A 39 2.31 5.25 7.87
CA PRO A 39 1.55 4.46 6.90
C PRO A 39 0.18 5.08 6.62
N THR A 40 -0.17 5.18 5.33
CA THR A 40 -1.42 5.77 4.87
C THR A 40 -2.65 4.92 5.22
N TYR A 41 -3.82 5.53 5.15
CA TYR A 41 -5.09 4.82 5.23
C TYR A 41 -5.40 4.14 3.91
N TRP A 42 -5.71 2.85 3.95
CA TRP A 42 -6.13 2.10 2.78
C TRP A 42 -7.64 1.99 2.67
N HIS A 43 -8.17 2.36 1.51
CA HIS A 43 -9.56 2.14 1.16
C HIS A 43 -9.62 0.98 0.16
N ALA A 44 -10.09 -0.18 0.63
CA ALA A 44 -10.29 -1.36 -0.21
C ALA A 44 -11.77 -1.75 -0.27
N ARG A 45 -12.23 -2.29 -1.41
CA ARG A 45 -13.58 -2.83 -1.62
C ARG A 45 -13.52 -4.15 -2.38
N ASP A 46 -14.57 -4.94 -2.24
CA ASP A 46 -14.74 -6.27 -2.86
C ASP A 46 -14.90 -6.23 -4.39
N TYR A 47 -15.35 -5.10 -4.94
CA TYR A 47 -15.39 -4.86 -6.39
C TYR A 47 -14.05 -4.44 -7.00
N GLY A 48 -12.92 -4.65 -6.30
CA GLY A 48 -11.57 -4.47 -6.84
C GLY A 48 -10.96 -3.07 -6.62
N LEU A 49 -11.65 -2.14 -5.97
CA LEU A 49 -11.03 -0.87 -5.57
C LEU A 49 -10.00 -1.11 -4.47
N MET A 50 -8.76 -0.65 -4.70
CA MET A 50 -7.70 -0.55 -3.69
C MET A 50 -7.01 0.80 -3.85
N ALA A 51 -7.11 1.67 -2.84
CA ALA A 51 -6.54 3.01 -2.89
C ALA A 51 -5.76 3.35 -1.60
N ALA A 52 -4.53 3.81 -1.77
CA ALA A 52 -3.81 4.56 -0.76
C ALA A 52 -4.45 5.94 -0.63
N ASN A 53 -4.94 6.30 0.56
CA ASN A 53 -5.75 7.50 0.74
C ASN A 53 -5.15 8.43 1.82
N PRO A 54 -4.02 9.10 1.52
CA PRO A 54 -3.41 10.04 2.45
C PRO A 54 -4.27 11.28 2.69
N PHE A 55 -5.21 11.60 1.79
CA PHE A 55 -6.05 12.79 1.88
C PHE A 55 -7.34 12.57 2.67
N GLY A 56 -7.85 11.33 2.75
CA GLY A 56 -9.12 10.99 3.37
C GLY A 56 -9.17 11.03 4.91
N LEU A 57 -8.21 11.68 5.59
CA LEU A 57 -8.09 11.62 7.05
C LEU A 57 -9.36 12.08 7.78
N SER A 58 -10.03 13.13 7.27
CA SER A 58 -11.29 13.60 7.85
C SER A 58 -12.40 12.55 7.78
N HIS A 59 -12.46 11.81 6.68
CA HIS A 59 -13.41 10.72 6.50
C HIS A 59 -13.13 9.52 7.42
N PHE A 60 -11.85 9.25 7.73
CA PHE A 60 -11.47 8.12 8.58
C PHE A 60 -11.49 8.42 10.08
N THR A 61 -11.30 9.68 10.48
CA THR A 61 -11.16 10.09 11.90
C THR A 61 -12.31 10.96 12.41
N GLY A 62 -13.16 11.49 11.52
CA GLY A 62 -14.24 12.42 11.89
C GLY A 62 -13.77 13.83 12.27
N GLY A 63 -12.47 14.14 12.16
CA GLY A 63 -11.88 15.44 12.49
C GLY A 63 -11.39 16.21 11.26
N ARG A 64 -10.64 17.31 11.50
CA ARG A 64 -9.94 18.02 10.43
C ARG A 64 -8.91 17.11 9.76
N GLY A 65 -8.93 17.07 8.43
CA GLY A 65 -8.12 16.15 7.62
C GLY A 65 -7.27 16.83 6.56
N ASP A 66 -7.26 18.16 6.52
CA ASP A 66 -6.62 18.94 5.47
C ASP A 66 -5.12 18.66 5.42
N MET A 67 -4.59 18.46 4.21
CA MET A 67 -3.17 18.34 3.95
C MET A 67 -2.73 19.53 3.10
N ARG A 68 -1.90 20.39 3.67
CA ARG A 68 -1.22 21.44 2.90
C ARG A 68 0.01 20.83 2.26
N LEU A 69 0.09 20.90 0.93
CA LEU A 69 1.24 20.43 0.17
C LEU A 69 2.24 21.57 0.02
N ALA A 70 3.53 21.26 0.13
CA ALA A 70 4.57 22.18 -0.31
C ALA A 70 4.58 22.26 -1.84
N ALA A 71 5.27 23.27 -2.40
CA ALA A 71 5.42 23.46 -3.85
C ALA A 71 5.90 22.19 -4.56
N PHE A 72 6.77 21.41 -3.90
CA PHE A 72 7.13 20.06 -4.30
C PHE A 72 6.77 19.07 -3.19
N THR A 73 5.84 18.17 -3.48
CA THR A 73 5.53 17.03 -2.61
C THR A 73 5.57 15.75 -3.44
N ALA A 74 6.38 14.79 -3.01
CA ALA A 74 6.50 13.50 -3.69
C ALA A 74 5.74 12.41 -2.92
N PHE A 75 5.03 11.57 -3.67
CA PHE A 75 4.45 10.34 -3.16
C PHE A 75 5.07 9.17 -3.92
N LYS A 76 5.67 8.24 -3.19
CA LYS A 76 6.42 7.09 -3.69
C LYS A 76 5.64 5.83 -3.39
N TYR A 77 5.25 5.11 -4.43
CA TYR A 77 4.60 3.82 -4.30
C TYR A 77 5.31 2.79 -5.17
N ARG A 78 5.19 1.52 -4.80
CA ARG A 78 5.63 0.39 -5.64
C ARG A 78 4.48 -0.60 -5.79
N ILE A 79 4.29 -1.08 -7.01
CA ILE A 79 3.37 -2.18 -7.31
C ILE A 79 4.18 -3.46 -7.41
N TYR A 80 3.73 -4.51 -6.74
CA TYR A 80 4.30 -5.84 -6.81
C TYR A 80 3.24 -6.82 -7.28
N VAL A 81 3.40 -7.33 -8.50
CA VAL A 81 2.57 -8.39 -9.08
C VAL A 81 3.21 -9.73 -8.75
N HIS A 82 2.44 -10.68 -8.24
CA HIS A 82 2.99 -11.90 -7.70
C HIS A 82 2.09 -13.12 -7.90
N ARG A 83 2.70 -14.30 -7.75
CA ARG A 83 2.03 -15.61 -7.76
C ARG A 83 2.10 -16.21 -6.36
N GLY A 84 1.00 -16.83 -5.93
CA GLY A 84 0.82 -17.39 -4.60
C GLY A 84 0.08 -16.43 -3.66
N TRP A 85 -0.24 -16.92 -2.48
CA TRP A 85 -0.80 -16.08 -1.42
C TRP A 85 0.25 -15.12 -0.86
N THR A 86 -0.20 -14.08 -0.14
CA THR A 86 0.66 -13.01 0.43
C THR A 86 1.94 -13.52 1.11
N ARG A 87 1.86 -14.64 1.85
CA ARG A 87 3.01 -15.25 2.53
C ARG A 87 3.95 -16.00 1.59
N GLU A 88 3.40 -16.79 0.67
CA GLU A 88 4.15 -17.56 -0.32
C GLU A 88 4.92 -16.64 -1.27
N ALA A 89 4.26 -15.56 -1.69
CA ALA A 89 4.83 -14.51 -2.52
C ALA A 89 5.81 -13.57 -1.79
N ARG A 90 6.01 -13.76 -0.48
CA ARG A 90 6.93 -12.96 0.35
C ARG A 90 6.71 -11.45 0.21
N VAL A 91 5.45 -11.03 0.20
CA VAL A 91 5.07 -9.62 0.00
C VAL A 91 5.73 -8.70 1.05
N ALA A 92 5.84 -9.16 2.30
CA ALA A 92 6.50 -8.42 3.37
C ALA A 92 8.00 -8.22 3.09
N ASP A 93 8.71 -9.25 2.63
CA ASP A 93 10.13 -9.15 2.29
C ASP A 93 10.33 -8.19 1.10
N LYS A 94 9.43 -8.23 0.11
CA LYS A 94 9.47 -7.30 -1.04
C LYS A 94 9.18 -5.85 -0.65
N TYR A 95 8.39 -5.64 0.40
CA TYR A 95 8.26 -4.32 1.02
C TYR A 95 9.57 -3.87 1.68
N VAL A 96 10.27 -4.76 2.40
CA VAL A 96 11.59 -4.47 2.98
C VAL A 96 12.61 -4.12 1.90
N ASP A 97 12.67 -4.89 0.80
CA ASP A 97 13.50 -4.61 -0.37
C ASP A 97 13.19 -3.24 -1.00
N TYR A 98 11.94 -2.78 -0.90
CA TYR A 98 11.52 -1.49 -1.43
C TYR A 98 11.99 -0.33 -0.56
N VAL A 99 11.83 -0.42 0.76
CA VAL A 99 12.19 0.66 1.67
C VAL A 99 13.68 0.68 1.99
N ASN A 100 14.38 -0.43 1.74
CA ASN A 100 15.83 -0.57 1.86
C ASN A 100 16.44 -1.06 0.53
N PRO A 101 16.41 -0.23 -0.54
CA PRO A 101 17.00 -0.65 -1.80
C PRO A 101 18.51 -0.85 -1.64
N PRO A 102 19.10 -1.89 -2.26
CA PRO A 102 20.53 -2.10 -2.22
C PRO A 102 21.25 -0.90 -2.84
N ARG A 103 22.34 -0.46 -2.19
CA ARG A 103 23.25 0.53 -2.75
C ARG A 103 24.24 -0.21 -3.64
N ALA A 104 24.14 -0.02 -4.95
CA ALA A 104 25.21 -0.39 -5.85
C ALA A 104 26.21 0.78 -5.87
N GLU A 105 27.49 0.50 -5.59
CA GLU A 105 28.53 1.49 -5.90
C GLU A 105 28.76 1.48 -7.41
N PRO A 106 28.92 2.65 -8.05
CA PRO A 106 29.35 2.71 -9.43
C PRO A 106 30.75 2.09 -9.53
N VAL A 107 30.93 1.18 -10.50
CA VAL A 107 32.24 0.60 -10.86
C VAL A 107 33.05 1.60 -11.68
#